data_AF-A0A1G9YQK6-F1
#
_entry.id   AF-A0A1G9YQK6-F1
#
_cell.length_a   1.000
_cell.length_b   1.000
_cell.length_c   1.000
_cell.angle_alpha   90.00
_cell.angle_beta   90.00
_cell.angle_gamma   90.00
#
_symmetry.space_group_name_H-M   'P 1'
#
loop_
_entity.id
_entity.type
_entity.pdbx_description
1 polymer ?
#
loop_
_entity_poly.entity_id
_entity_poly.type
_entity_poly.pdbx_seq_one_letter_code
_entity_poly.pdbx_strand_id
1 'polypeptide(L)'
;MRDRTTAAFDRFDSTLDPRAYLVFALATLLGLAHHADHVIRGNHVGWPVTPEVNPFTYSLAIYPLVVLGFALSLTGRGGARYWTVVMTAGAAMLVFFHLSPWAVEPPGDVILPYADPLWGYVAFVILLALVGVVLLGAGYSLVLWRRDLR
;
A
#
# COMPACT_ATOMS: atom_id res chain seq x y z
N MET A 1 7.49 36.64 25.37
CA MET A 1 8.53 35.60 25.22
C MET A 1 7.78 34.27 25.14
N ARG A 2 7.55 33.71 23.95
CA ARG A 2 6.90 32.40 23.83
C ARG A 2 7.88 31.35 24.33
N ASP A 3 7.42 30.53 25.26
CA ASP A 3 8.22 29.49 25.89
C ASP A 3 8.73 28.50 24.83
N ARG A 4 10.01 28.14 24.86
CA ARG A 4 10.60 27.20 23.88
C ARG A 4 9.99 25.81 23.99
N THR A 5 9.34 25.52 25.11
CA THR A 5 8.67 24.25 25.39
C THR A 5 7.40 24.06 24.56
N THR A 6 6.61 25.11 24.29
CA THR A 6 5.41 24.99 23.44
C THR A 6 5.74 24.81 21.96
N ALA A 7 6.81 25.44 21.48
CA ALA A 7 7.28 25.27 20.10
C ALA A 7 7.80 23.85 19.78
N ALA A 8 8.22 23.09 20.80
CA ALA A 8 8.63 21.70 20.65
C ALA A 8 7.42 20.73 20.60
N PHE A 9 6.31 21.08 21.28
CA PHE A 9 5.06 20.32 21.23
C PHE A 9 4.25 20.60 19.95
N ASP A 10 4.25 21.84 19.46
CA ASP A 10 3.61 22.21 18.17
C ASP A 10 4.25 21.47 16.97
N ARG A 11 5.49 20.98 17.10
CA ARG A 11 6.18 20.23 16.03
C ARG A 11 5.63 18.82 15.80
N PHE A 12 4.80 18.32 16.71
CA PHE A 12 4.12 17.02 16.60
C PHE A 12 2.68 17.13 16.07
N ASP A 13 2.19 18.34 15.78
CA ASP A 13 0.85 18.58 15.23
C ASP A 13 0.71 18.31 13.73
N SER A 14 1.65 17.58 13.10
CA SER A 14 1.46 17.12 11.73
C SER A 14 0.56 15.89 11.68
N THR A 15 -0.69 16.07 12.09
CA THR A 15 -1.75 15.19 11.61
C THR A 15 -1.69 15.22 10.08
N LEU A 16 -1.55 14.05 9.46
CA LEU A 16 -1.54 13.96 8.01
C LEU A 16 -2.78 14.68 7.44
N ASP A 17 -2.63 15.34 6.30
CA ASP A 17 -3.76 15.91 5.56
C ASP A 17 -4.86 14.83 5.41
N PRO A 18 -6.16 15.13 5.67
CA PRO A 18 -7.26 14.19 5.41
C PRO A 18 -7.19 13.50 4.05
N ARG A 19 -6.66 14.19 3.03
CA ARG A 19 -6.42 13.62 1.69
C ARG A 19 -5.40 12.48 1.71
N ALA A 20 -4.36 12.56 2.54
CA ALA A 20 -3.38 11.50 2.71
C ALA A 20 -4.02 10.26 3.33
N TYR A 21 -4.84 10.44 4.37
CA TYR A 21 -5.61 9.33 4.95
C TYR A 21 -6.51 8.65 3.92
N LEU A 22 -7.20 9.44 3.07
CA LEU A 22 -8.03 8.89 2.00
C LEU A 22 -7.22 8.05 1.00
N VAL A 23 -6.08 8.57 0.54
CA VAL A 23 -5.19 7.84 -0.39
C VAL A 23 -4.71 6.52 0.23
N PHE A 24 -4.29 6.55 1.50
CA PHE A 24 -3.78 5.36 2.18
C PHE A 24 -4.89 4.34 2.46
N ALA A 25 -6.08 4.81 2.83
CA ALA A 25 -7.24 3.95 3.02
C ALA A 25 -7.67 3.30 1.70
N LEU A 26 -7.69 4.07 0.60
CA LEU A 26 -8.01 3.55 -0.73
C LEU A 26 -6.99 2.51 -1.20
N ALA A 27 -5.69 2.77 -1.02
CA ALA A 27 -4.64 1.80 -1.27
C ALA A 27 -4.82 0.52 -0.45
N THR A 28 -5.21 0.65 0.82
CA THR A 28 -5.46 -0.51 1.71
C THR A 28 -6.65 -1.34 1.21
N LEU A 29 -7.76 -0.70 0.85
CA LEU A 29 -8.96 -1.38 0.36
C LEU A 29 -8.71 -2.10 -0.98
N LEU A 30 -8.01 -1.44 -1.90
CA LEU A 30 -7.61 -2.06 -3.17
C LEU A 30 -6.60 -3.20 -2.94
N GLY A 31 -5.70 -3.07 -1.97
CA GLY A 31 -4.77 -4.13 -1.56
C GLY A 31 -5.48 -5.35 -1.00
N LEU A 32 -6.52 -5.14 -0.19
CA LEU A 32 -7.40 -6.21 0.31
C LEU A 32 -8.15 -6.88 -0.84
N ALA A 33 -8.74 -6.10 -1.75
CA ALA A 33 -9.43 -6.62 -2.93
C ALA A 33 -8.49 -7.46 -3.81
N HIS A 34 -7.25 -6.99 -4.02
CA HIS A 34 -6.21 -7.72 -4.76
C HIS A 34 -5.80 -9.03 -4.07
N HIS A 35 -5.61 -9.05 -2.74
CA HIS A 35 -5.34 -10.31 -2.04
C HIS A 35 -6.55 -11.25 -2.05
N ALA A 36 -7.78 -10.71 -2.00
CA ALA A 36 -8.98 -11.52 -2.13
C ALA A 36 -9.10 -12.15 -3.53
N ASP A 37 -8.72 -11.41 -4.58
CA ASP A 37 -8.63 -11.95 -5.95
C ASP A 37 -7.75 -13.20 -6.00
N HIS A 38 -6.52 -13.15 -5.46
CA HIS A 38 -5.65 -14.34 -5.40
C HIS A 38 -6.33 -15.55 -4.76
N VAL A 39 -7.05 -15.35 -3.66
CA VAL A 39 -7.75 -16.43 -2.96
C VAL A 39 -8.91 -16.97 -3.80
N ILE A 40 -9.68 -16.10 -4.46
CA ILE A 40 -10.83 -16.46 -5.29
C ILE A 40 -10.37 -17.18 -6.57
N ARG A 41 -9.33 -16.65 -7.22
CA ARG A 41 -8.76 -17.17 -8.47
C ARG A 41 -7.96 -18.45 -8.24
N GLY A 42 -7.42 -18.65 -7.03
CA GLY A 42 -6.80 -19.89 -6.60
C GLY A 42 -5.38 -20.12 -7.12
N ASN A 43 -4.72 -19.10 -7.66
CA ASN A 43 -3.32 -19.13 -8.08
C ASN A 43 -2.54 -17.97 -7.44
N HIS A 44 -1.21 -18.15 -7.35
CA HIS A 44 -0.30 -17.22 -6.68
C HIS A 44 -0.70 -16.89 -5.23
N VAL A 45 -1.49 -17.77 -4.61
CA VAL A 45 -1.85 -17.74 -3.20
C VAL A 45 -0.85 -18.55 -2.39
N GLY A 46 -0.55 -18.12 -1.18
CA GLY A 46 0.38 -18.79 -0.27
C GLY A 46 -0.19 -18.94 1.13
N TRP A 47 0.68 -19.25 2.08
CA TRP A 47 0.36 -19.24 3.50
C TRP A 47 -0.24 -17.91 3.94
N PRO A 48 -1.30 -17.89 4.77
CA PRO A 48 -1.86 -19.02 5.53
C PRO A 48 -2.97 -19.80 4.80
N VAL A 49 -3.29 -19.48 3.56
CA VAL A 49 -4.37 -20.16 2.82
C VAL A 49 -3.91 -21.52 2.32
N THR A 50 -2.64 -21.62 1.92
CA THR A 50 -1.99 -22.87 1.51
C THR A 50 -0.71 -23.12 2.33
N PRO A 51 -0.08 -24.31 2.28
CA PRO A 51 1.17 -24.57 3.00
C PRO A 51 2.40 -23.86 2.44
N GLU A 52 2.34 -23.34 1.20
CA GLU A 52 3.49 -22.75 0.52
C GLU A 52 3.79 -21.32 0.98
N VAL A 53 5.03 -21.05 1.37
CA VAL A 53 5.51 -19.69 1.63
C VAL A 53 6.01 -19.08 0.34
N ASN A 54 5.38 -18.00 -0.12
CA ASN A 54 5.67 -17.37 -1.42
C ASN A 54 5.45 -15.84 -1.35
N PRO A 55 5.57 -15.09 -2.47
CA PRO A 55 5.37 -13.64 -2.46
C PRO A 55 4.05 -13.17 -1.84
N PHE A 56 2.94 -13.90 -2.02
CA PHE A 56 1.67 -13.60 -1.37
C PHE A 56 1.78 -13.64 0.15
N THR A 57 2.46 -14.65 0.71
CA THR A 57 2.70 -14.74 2.16
C THR A 57 3.46 -13.53 2.69
N TYR A 58 4.54 -13.14 2.00
CA TYR A 58 5.35 -12.00 2.41
C TYR A 58 4.60 -10.68 2.25
N SER A 59 3.76 -10.53 1.23
CA SER A 59 2.98 -9.31 1.01
C SER A 59 1.93 -9.07 2.11
N LEU A 60 1.44 -10.12 2.80
CA LEU A 60 0.54 -9.95 3.95
C LEU A 60 1.13 -9.10 5.09
N ALA A 61 2.46 -8.98 5.17
CA ALA A 61 3.12 -8.08 6.12
C ALA A 61 2.72 -6.60 5.93
N ILE A 62 2.17 -6.23 4.76
CA ILE A 62 1.66 -4.87 4.53
C ILE A 62 0.54 -4.48 5.51
N TYR A 63 -0.30 -5.41 5.93
CA TYR A 63 -1.45 -5.11 6.79
C TYR A 63 -1.06 -4.67 8.20
N PRO A 64 -0.21 -5.40 8.96
CA PRO A 64 0.27 -4.90 10.23
C PRO A 64 1.06 -3.59 10.10
N LEU A 65 1.79 -3.38 8.99
CA LEU A 65 2.46 -2.10 8.72
C LEU A 65 1.45 -0.96 8.50
N VAL A 66 0.39 -1.19 7.72
CA VAL A 66 -0.67 -0.20 7.49
C VAL A 66 -1.39 0.13 8.79
N VAL A 67 -1.76 -0.88 9.60
CA VAL A 67 -2.39 -0.68 10.91
C VAL A 67 -1.48 0.14 11.82
N LEU A 68 -0.20 -0.21 11.90
CA LEU A 68 0.79 0.55 12.65
C LEU A 68 0.90 2.00 12.13
N GLY A 69 0.95 2.19 10.82
CA GLY A 69 1.00 3.51 10.18
C GLY A 69 -0.18 4.38 10.58
N PHE A 70 -1.41 3.86 10.48
CA PHE A 70 -2.59 4.61 10.90
C PHE A 70 -2.58 4.89 12.41
N ALA A 71 -2.24 3.92 13.25
CA ALA A 71 -2.16 4.11 14.69
C ALA A 71 -1.13 5.19 15.07
N LEU A 72 0.06 5.17 14.46
CA LEU A 72 1.09 6.18 14.67
C LEU A 72 0.62 7.55 14.17
N SER A 73 -0.05 7.63 13.02
CA SER A 73 -0.54 8.90 12.48
C SER A 73 -1.68 9.52 13.28
N LEU A 74 -2.62 8.70 13.76
CA LEU A 74 -3.72 9.16 14.61
C LEU A 74 -3.25 9.60 16.00
N THR A 75 -2.10 9.09 16.46
CA THR A 75 -1.50 9.48 17.75
C THR A 75 -0.41 10.55 17.63
N GLY A 76 -0.21 11.13 16.44
CA GLY A 76 0.81 12.17 16.20
C GLY A 76 2.26 11.67 16.28
N ARG A 77 2.47 10.34 16.23
CA ARG A 77 3.77 9.66 16.37
C ARG A 77 4.36 9.20 15.03
N GLY A 78 3.59 9.26 13.95
CA GLY A 78 4.03 8.87 12.61
C GLY A 78 3.44 9.77 11.55
N GLY A 79 4.31 10.38 10.74
CA GLY A 79 3.93 11.32 9.69
C GLY A 79 4.28 10.84 8.30
N ALA A 80 4.48 11.81 7.41
CA ALA A 80 4.73 11.58 6.00
C ALA A 80 5.94 10.66 5.71
N ARG A 81 6.99 10.71 6.54
CA ARG A 81 8.17 9.86 6.41
C ARG A 81 7.86 8.35 6.50
N TYR A 82 7.02 7.95 7.46
CA TYR A 82 6.63 6.55 7.64
C TYR A 82 5.92 6.03 6.39
N TRP A 83 4.89 6.78 5.97
CA TRP A 83 4.10 6.44 4.80
C TRP A 83 4.89 6.49 3.50
N THR A 84 5.90 7.37 3.39
CA THR A 84 6.82 7.36 2.24
C THR A 84 7.53 6.02 2.11
N VAL A 85 8.06 5.48 3.21
CA VAL A 85 8.75 4.18 3.19
C VAL A 85 7.78 3.06 2.84
N VAL A 86 6.63 2.98 3.53
CA VAL A 86 5.63 1.93 3.29
C VAL A 86 5.10 1.96 1.87
N MET A 87 4.70 3.12 1.36
CA MET A 87 4.15 3.25 0.01
C MET A 87 5.21 3.02 -1.07
N THR A 88 6.44 3.48 -0.88
CA THR A 88 7.51 3.23 -1.85
C THR A 88 7.88 1.75 -1.92
N ALA A 89 7.99 1.08 -0.77
CA ALA A 89 8.25 -0.36 -0.72
C ALA A 89 7.09 -1.15 -1.34
N GLY A 90 5.85 -0.81 -1.02
CA GLY A 90 4.65 -1.41 -1.61
C GLY A 90 4.59 -1.22 -3.13
N ALA A 91 4.86 0.00 -3.63
CA ALA A 91 4.92 0.27 -5.07
C ALA A 91 6.00 -0.57 -5.75
N ALA A 92 7.19 -0.64 -5.17
CA ALA A 92 8.30 -1.42 -5.71
C ALA A 92 7.94 -2.91 -5.79
N MET A 93 7.33 -3.47 -4.75
CA MET A 93 6.87 -4.87 -4.75
C MET A 93 5.80 -5.11 -5.82
N LEU A 94 4.75 -4.29 -5.87
CA LEU A 94 3.67 -4.45 -6.87
C LEU A 94 4.20 -4.37 -8.31
N VAL A 95 5.03 -3.37 -8.60
CA VAL A 95 5.63 -3.21 -9.93
C VAL A 95 6.55 -4.39 -10.25
N PHE A 96 7.38 -4.82 -9.30
CA PHE A 96 8.31 -5.93 -9.50
C PHE A 96 7.56 -7.24 -9.81
N PHE A 97 6.59 -7.62 -8.98
CA PHE A 97 5.92 -8.92 -9.09
C PHE A 97 4.91 -9.01 -10.23
N HIS A 98 4.38 -7.89 -10.74
CA HIS A 98 3.35 -7.91 -11.78
C HIS A 98 3.74 -7.30 -13.12
N LEU A 99 4.58 -6.27 -13.12
CA LEU A 99 4.80 -5.42 -14.30
C LEU A 99 6.24 -5.44 -14.81
N SER A 100 7.17 -6.03 -14.05
CA SER A 100 8.57 -6.11 -14.46
C SER A 100 8.84 -7.29 -15.41
N PRO A 101 9.99 -7.32 -16.10
CA PRO A 101 10.42 -8.48 -16.89
C PRO A 101 10.59 -9.78 -16.06
N TRP A 102 10.63 -9.68 -14.73
CA TRP A 102 10.74 -10.80 -13.80
C TRP A 102 9.46 -11.02 -12.99
N ALA A 103 8.33 -10.53 -13.50
CA ALA A 103 7.04 -10.70 -12.86
C ALA A 103 6.78 -12.19 -12.56
N VAL A 104 6.50 -12.48 -11.30
CA VAL A 104 6.06 -13.81 -10.85
C VAL A 104 4.61 -14.03 -11.27
N GLU A 105 3.81 -12.96 -11.29
CA GLU A 105 2.43 -12.98 -11.73
C GLU A 105 2.18 -11.89 -12.79
N PRO A 106 2.56 -12.14 -14.05
CA PRO A 106 2.32 -11.21 -15.14
C PRO A 106 0.82 -11.01 -15.40
N PRO A 107 0.41 -9.98 -16.18
CA PRO A 107 -1.02 -9.68 -16.41
C PRO A 107 -1.84 -10.86 -16.94
N GLY A 108 -1.23 -11.73 -17.75
CA GLY A 108 -1.90 -12.94 -18.25
C GLY A 108 -2.34 -13.88 -17.13
N ASP A 109 -1.52 -14.00 -16.08
CA ASP A 109 -1.85 -14.85 -14.93
C ASP A 109 -2.99 -14.27 -14.11
N VAL A 110 -3.22 -12.96 -14.12
CA VAL A 110 -4.37 -12.32 -13.45
C VAL A 110 -5.65 -12.49 -14.26
N ILE A 111 -5.58 -12.33 -15.58
CA ILE A 111 -6.77 -12.27 -16.45
C ILE A 111 -7.29 -13.66 -16.83
N LEU A 112 -6.40 -14.56 -17.25
CA LEU A 112 -6.77 -15.80 -17.94
C LEU A 112 -7.33 -16.93 -17.07
N PRO A 113 -7.05 -17.04 -15.75
CA PRO A 113 -7.55 -18.17 -14.97
C PRO A 113 -9.05 -18.15 -14.68
N TYR A 114 -9.72 -17.01 -14.86
CA TYR A 114 -11.16 -16.93 -14.68
C TYR A 114 -11.91 -17.61 -15.83
N ALA A 115 -12.94 -18.38 -15.50
CA ALA A 115 -13.80 -19.01 -16.50
C ALA A 115 -14.58 -17.98 -17.33
N ASP A 116 -15.01 -16.88 -16.70
CA ASP A 116 -15.55 -15.71 -17.38
C ASP A 116 -14.46 -14.61 -17.46
N PRO A 117 -14.01 -14.24 -18.66
CA PRO A 117 -12.97 -13.22 -18.86
C PRO A 117 -13.29 -11.87 -18.21
N LEU A 118 -14.57 -11.54 -17.99
CA LEU A 118 -14.96 -10.30 -17.33
C LEU A 118 -14.32 -10.17 -15.94
N TRP A 119 -14.32 -11.26 -15.15
CA TRP A 119 -13.73 -11.24 -13.81
C TRP A 119 -12.21 -11.08 -13.83
N GLY A 120 -11.55 -11.66 -14.84
CA GLY A 120 -10.11 -11.46 -15.05
C GLY A 120 -9.75 -10.01 -15.36
N TYR A 121 -10.54 -9.33 -16.21
CA TYR A 121 -10.33 -7.92 -16.48
C TYR A 121 -10.66 -7.03 -15.27
N VAL A 122 -11.69 -7.36 -14.48
CA VAL A 122 -12.00 -6.65 -13.23
C VAL A 122 -10.85 -6.76 -12.25
N ALA A 123 -10.31 -7.96 -12.02
CA ALA A 123 -9.13 -8.19 -11.19
C ALA A 123 -7.92 -7.37 -11.66
N PHE A 124 -7.67 -7.38 -12.98
CA PHE A 124 -6.57 -6.62 -13.55
C PHE A 124 -6.74 -5.10 -13.40
N VAL A 125 -7.97 -4.57 -13.55
CA VAL A 125 -8.27 -3.15 -13.29
C VAL A 125 -8.04 -2.80 -11.82
N ILE A 126 -8.42 -3.68 -10.88
CA ILE A 126 -8.15 -3.50 -9.45
C ILE A 126 -6.64 -3.43 -9.20
N LEU A 127 -5.86 -4.33 -9.79
CA LEU A 127 -4.40 -4.32 -9.69
C LEU A 127 -3.80 -3.02 -10.25
N LEU A 128 -4.22 -2.56 -11.43
CA LEU A 128 -3.74 -1.30 -12.01
C LEU A 128 -4.12 -0.09 -11.15
N ALA A 129 -5.34 -0.07 -10.61
CA ALA A 129 -5.78 0.97 -9.70
C ALA A 129 -4.96 0.96 -8.40
N LEU A 130 -4.66 -0.23 -7.87
CA LEU A 130 -3.80 -0.42 -6.70
C LEU A 130 -2.38 0.11 -6.95
N VAL A 131 -1.75 -0.28 -8.05
CA VAL A 131 -0.42 0.22 -8.45
C VAL A 131 -0.44 1.75 -8.56
N GLY A 132 -1.45 2.30 -9.23
CA GLY A 132 -1.59 3.74 -9.42
C GLY A 132 -1.73 4.50 -8.09
N VAL A 133 -2.61 4.05 -7.19
CA VAL A 133 -2.83 4.74 -5.91
C VAL A 133 -1.63 4.60 -4.98
N VAL A 134 -0.91 3.48 -4.98
CA VAL A 134 0.29 3.30 -4.15
C VAL A 134 1.45 4.16 -4.66
N LEU A 135 1.64 4.27 -5.99
CA LEU A 135 2.60 5.19 -6.58
C LEU A 135 2.26 6.65 -6.26
N LEU A 136 0.98 7.03 -6.38
CA LEU A 136 0.51 8.36 -5.99
C LEU A 136 0.73 8.62 -4.50
N GLY A 137 0.43 7.64 -3.64
CA GLY A 137 0.67 7.71 -2.20
C GLY A 137 2.15 7.88 -1.86
N ALA A 138 3.05 7.16 -2.54
CA ALA A 138 4.50 7.30 -2.37
C ALA A 138 4.99 8.70 -2.75
N GLY A 139 4.57 9.20 -3.92
CA GLY A 139 4.92 10.55 -4.36
C GLY A 139 4.35 11.65 -3.46
N TYR A 140 3.08 11.52 -3.07
CA TYR A 140 2.40 12.50 -2.23
C TYR A 140 2.99 12.55 -0.83
N SER A 141 3.20 11.41 -0.19
CA SER A 141 3.85 11.34 1.13
C SER A 141 5.30 11.85 1.08
N LEU A 142 6.05 11.61 0.01
CA LEU A 142 7.39 12.19 -0.16
C LEU A 142 7.33 13.73 -0.25
N VAL A 143 6.35 14.29 -0.96
CA VAL A 143 6.15 15.75 -1.03
C VAL A 143 5.82 16.32 0.34
N LEU A 144 4.95 15.67 1.11
CA LEU A 144 4.63 16.09 2.47
C LEU A 144 5.87 16.03 3.38
N TRP A 145 6.63 14.93 3.32
CA TRP A 145 7.85 14.79 4.11
C TRP A 145 8.87 15.89 3.77
N ARG A 146 9.05 16.21 2.49
CA ARG A 146 9.96 17.31 2.08
C ARG A 146 9.49 18.69 2.54
N ARG A 147 8.18 18.89 2.77
CA ARG A 147 7.65 20.14 3.33
C ARG A 147 7.93 20.23 4.82
N ASP A 148 7.81 19.12 5.55
CA ASP A 148 8.09 19.07 7.00
C ASP A 148 9.58 19.31 7.33
N LEU A 149 10.48 19.11 6.37
CA LEU A 149 11.92 19.36 6.52
C LEU A 149 12.32 20.84 6.29
N ARG A 150 11.42 21.67 5.74
CA ARG A 150 11.67 23.09 5.45
C ARG A 150 11.19 23.97 6.59
#